data_AF-A0A351DCU3-F1
#
_entry.id   AF-A0A351DCU3-F1
#
_cell.length_a   1.000
_cell.length_b   1.000
_cell.length_c   1.000
_cell.angle_alpha   90.00
_cell.angle_beta   90.00
_cell.angle_gamma   90.00
#
_symmetry.space_group_name_H-M   'P 1'
#
loop_
_entity.id
_entity.type
_entity.pdbx_description
1 polymer ?
#
loop_
_entity_poly.entity_id
_entity_poly.type
_entity_poly.pdbx_seq_one_letter_code
_entity_poly.pdbx_strand_id
1 'polypeptide(L)'
;MSEASVIQSRIDTTSDDYKQNLAEMQALWNEVAEEMAKVPGIGGQRYVDRHRSRGKMLVRERVEALIDPNTALLELSPLAGWGTQDPIGVGTFNGIGVIEGVECGIAGSDMTVRGGAGNPTTWNKQKRFFEIVRENRLPLILLNESAGADLPRQADIFVYGGEQFRDITQLSKMGIPSICVAFGPNTAGGAYIPGMSDYTVFVKERGTAYLGGPPLVKMAINEDVDEETLGGAEMHSRTSGLSDYLAMDEMDGLRIARQIVRHLEWKKLGPGPTAPADDPLYDPAELLGCAMANVRIPFDIKEIHARILDGSRFEEFKPLYGEKLVCGW
;
A
#
# COMPACT_ATOMS: atom_id res chain seq x y z
N MET A 1 -3.43 24.30 32.27
CA MET A 1 -3.45 24.23 30.80
C MET A 1 -4.55 25.19 30.40
N SER A 2 -4.24 26.27 29.68
CA SER A 2 -5.30 27.12 29.12
C SER A 2 -6.15 26.24 28.22
N GLU A 3 -7.47 26.26 28.41
CA GLU A 3 -8.38 25.65 27.44
C GLU A 3 -8.13 26.35 26.10
N ALA A 4 -7.63 25.60 25.11
CA ALA A 4 -7.50 26.10 23.76
C ALA A 4 -8.87 26.62 23.29
N SER A 5 -8.90 27.78 22.64
CA SER A 5 -10.15 28.38 22.18
C SER A 5 -10.82 27.48 21.14
N VAL A 6 -12.12 27.28 21.30
CA VAL A 6 -12.95 26.58 20.30
C VAL A 6 -13.16 27.50 19.09
N ILE A 7 -12.86 27.00 17.89
CA ILE A 7 -13.12 27.72 16.64
C ILE A 7 -14.64 27.90 16.46
N GLN A 8 -15.05 29.14 16.22
CA GLN A 8 -16.43 29.47 15.86
C GLN A 8 -16.55 29.53 14.33
N SER A 9 -17.17 28.51 13.74
CA SER A 9 -17.45 28.46 12.29
C SER A 9 -18.32 29.65 11.90
N ARG A 10 -17.96 30.31 10.81
CA ARG A 10 -18.72 31.39 10.18
C ARG A 10 -19.42 30.92 8.90
N ILE A 11 -19.18 29.68 8.48
CA ILE A 11 -19.88 29.08 7.35
C ILE A 11 -21.35 28.86 7.70
N ASP A 12 -22.22 29.38 6.84
CA ASP A 12 -23.64 29.05 6.80
C ASP A 12 -23.87 27.98 5.73
N THR A 13 -24.09 26.73 6.17
CA THR A 13 -24.33 25.57 5.29
C THR A 13 -25.66 25.67 4.52
N THR A 14 -26.53 26.62 4.88
CA THR A 14 -27.80 26.87 4.18
C THR A 14 -27.68 27.94 3.10
N SER A 15 -26.58 28.69 3.06
CA SER A 15 -26.33 29.74 2.06
C SER A 15 -26.21 29.19 0.64
N ASP A 16 -26.58 30.02 -0.34
CA ASP A 16 -26.47 29.66 -1.75
C ASP A 16 -25.00 29.47 -2.17
N ASP A 17 -24.10 30.30 -1.64
CA ASP A 17 -22.65 30.19 -1.88
C ASP A 17 -22.10 28.83 -1.42
N TYR A 18 -22.44 28.39 -0.21
CA TYR A 18 -22.01 27.08 0.30
C TYR A 18 -22.56 25.93 -0.57
N LYS A 19 -23.86 25.97 -0.90
CA LYS A 19 -24.48 24.93 -1.73
C LYS A 19 -23.86 24.85 -3.11
N GLN A 20 -23.52 26.00 -3.70
CA GLN A 20 -22.85 26.05 -4.99
C GLN A 20 -21.43 25.47 -4.89
N ASN A 21 -20.64 25.87 -3.89
CA ASN A 21 -19.31 25.31 -3.66
C ASN A 21 -19.33 23.80 -3.44
N LEU A 22 -20.25 23.35 -2.60
CA LEU A 22 -20.45 21.93 -2.33
C LEU A 22 -20.77 21.16 -3.61
N ALA A 23 -21.66 21.69 -4.46
CA ALA A 23 -22.01 21.05 -5.73
C ALA A 23 -20.81 20.98 -6.68
N GLU A 24 -20.03 22.05 -6.79
CA GLU A 24 -18.84 22.11 -7.65
C GLU A 24 -17.72 21.18 -7.14
N MET A 25 -17.48 21.11 -5.82
CA MET A 25 -16.51 20.18 -5.21
C MET A 25 -16.96 18.74 -5.23
N GLN A 26 -18.25 18.48 -5.07
CA GLN A 26 -18.80 17.15 -5.24
C GLN A 26 -18.60 16.65 -6.68
N ALA A 27 -18.73 17.52 -7.69
CA ALA A 27 -18.47 17.15 -9.07
C ALA A 27 -17.00 16.72 -9.29
N LEU A 28 -16.03 17.50 -8.79
CA LEU A 28 -14.62 17.13 -8.89
C LEU A 28 -14.30 15.85 -8.08
N TRP A 29 -14.89 15.70 -6.89
CA TRP A 29 -14.72 14.48 -6.10
C TRP A 29 -15.27 13.25 -6.82
N ASN A 30 -16.41 13.39 -7.52
CA ASN A 30 -16.98 12.29 -8.29
C ASN A 30 -16.03 11.83 -9.40
N GLU A 31 -15.31 12.74 -10.08
CA GLU A 31 -14.28 12.36 -11.06
C GLU A 31 -13.17 11.51 -10.42
N VAL A 32 -12.70 11.90 -9.23
CA VAL A 32 -11.71 11.12 -8.48
C VAL A 32 -12.28 9.77 -8.07
N ALA A 33 -13.51 9.73 -7.56
CA ALA A 33 -14.18 8.51 -7.13
C ALA A 33 -14.42 7.53 -8.29
N GLU A 34 -14.75 8.03 -9.48
CA GLU A 34 -14.90 7.23 -10.70
C GLU A 34 -13.58 6.58 -11.11
N GLU A 35 -12.47 7.29 -11.04
CA GLU A 35 -11.14 6.71 -11.30
C GLU A 35 -10.74 5.69 -10.23
N MET A 36 -11.01 6.00 -8.96
CA MET A 36 -10.76 5.10 -7.83
C MET A 36 -11.52 3.78 -7.97
N ALA A 37 -12.79 3.83 -8.40
CA ALA A 37 -13.62 2.65 -8.58
C ALA A 37 -13.11 1.69 -9.67
N LYS A 38 -12.31 2.19 -10.62
CA LYS A 38 -11.70 1.37 -11.68
C LYS A 38 -10.49 0.56 -11.19
N VAL A 39 -9.81 1.01 -10.13
CA VAL A 39 -8.53 0.43 -9.68
C VAL A 39 -8.63 -1.07 -9.38
N PRO A 40 -9.62 -1.59 -8.63
CA PRO A 40 -9.71 -3.02 -8.33
C PRO A 40 -9.89 -3.92 -9.56
N GLY A 41 -10.42 -3.38 -10.67
CA GLY A 41 -10.70 -4.11 -11.91
C GLY A 41 -9.81 -3.72 -13.08
N ILE A 42 -8.74 -2.94 -12.86
CA ILE A 42 -7.98 -2.29 -13.94
C ILE A 42 -7.32 -3.27 -14.91
N GLY A 43 -6.99 -4.48 -14.45
CA GLY A 43 -6.48 -5.54 -15.31
C GLY A 43 -7.51 -6.08 -16.31
N GLY A 44 -8.80 -5.89 -16.05
CA GLY A 44 -9.91 -6.33 -16.90
C GLY A 44 -10.42 -7.75 -16.58
N GLN A 45 -11.72 -7.95 -16.75
CA GLN A 45 -12.43 -9.16 -16.31
C GLN A 45 -11.83 -10.47 -16.84
N ARG A 46 -11.39 -10.49 -18.11
CA ARG A 46 -10.74 -11.67 -18.72
C ARG A 46 -9.53 -12.16 -17.92
N TYR A 47 -8.71 -11.23 -17.39
CA TYR A 47 -7.51 -11.58 -16.63
C TYR A 47 -7.85 -11.95 -15.19
N VAL A 48 -8.87 -11.32 -14.60
CA VAL A 48 -9.44 -11.72 -13.31
C VAL A 48 -9.95 -13.17 -13.38
N ASP A 49 -10.76 -13.51 -14.38
CA ASP A 49 -11.31 -14.86 -14.56
C ASP A 49 -10.20 -15.89 -14.78
N ARG A 50 -9.17 -15.54 -15.56
CA ARG A 50 -7.99 -16.39 -15.77
C ARG A 50 -7.17 -16.59 -14.50
N HIS A 51 -7.05 -15.58 -13.65
CA HIS A 51 -6.35 -15.69 -12.36
C HIS A 51 -7.15 -16.60 -11.42
N ARG A 52 -8.46 -16.38 -11.32
CA ARG A 52 -9.38 -17.17 -10.50
C ARG A 52 -9.52 -18.62 -10.95
N SER A 53 -9.47 -18.90 -12.26
CA SER A 53 -9.54 -20.27 -12.77
C SER A 53 -8.35 -21.15 -12.35
N ARG A 54 -7.27 -20.52 -11.86
CA ARG A 54 -6.12 -21.19 -11.23
C ARG A 54 -6.30 -21.39 -9.72
N GLY A 55 -7.47 -21.08 -9.17
CA GLY A 55 -7.78 -21.17 -7.75
C GLY A 55 -7.04 -20.15 -6.89
N LYS A 56 -6.70 -18.98 -7.44
CA LYS A 56 -5.91 -17.93 -6.79
C LYS A 56 -6.76 -16.72 -6.42
N MET A 57 -6.45 -16.12 -5.28
CA MET A 57 -7.04 -14.86 -4.83
C MET A 57 -6.36 -13.69 -5.55
N LEU A 58 -7.12 -12.63 -5.81
CA LEU A 58 -6.59 -11.34 -6.23
C LEU A 58 -5.81 -10.70 -5.09
N VAL A 59 -4.87 -9.80 -5.40
CA VAL A 59 -4.03 -9.14 -4.39
C VAL A 59 -4.86 -8.43 -3.31
N ARG A 60 -5.95 -7.77 -3.68
CA ARG A 60 -6.84 -7.06 -2.74
C ARG A 60 -7.64 -8.02 -1.86
N GLU A 61 -8.05 -9.17 -2.40
CA GLU A 61 -8.70 -10.23 -1.62
C GLU A 61 -7.72 -10.81 -0.59
N ARG A 62 -6.43 -10.96 -0.95
CA ARG A 62 -5.39 -11.39 -0.02
C ARG A 62 -5.16 -10.35 1.08
N VAL A 63 -5.15 -9.06 0.75
CA VAL A 63 -5.04 -7.97 1.74
C VAL A 63 -6.22 -7.98 2.70
N GLU A 64 -7.45 -8.07 2.18
CA GLU A 64 -8.67 -8.12 3.00
C GLU A 64 -8.68 -9.33 3.95
N ALA A 65 -8.23 -10.49 3.49
CA ALA A 65 -8.10 -11.69 4.31
C ALA A 65 -6.93 -11.64 5.32
N LEU A 66 -5.94 -10.76 5.08
CA LEU A 66 -4.76 -10.61 5.93
C LEU A 66 -5.01 -9.70 7.13
N ILE A 67 -5.71 -8.58 6.91
CA ILE A 67 -5.90 -7.55 7.93
C ILE A 67 -6.89 -7.97 9.02
N ASP A 68 -6.81 -7.33 10.17
CA ASP A 68 -7.72 -7.56 11.27
C ASP A 68 -9.15 -7.09 10.91
N PRO A 69 -10.19 -7.88 11.23
CA PRO A 69 -11.56 -7.48 10.98
C PRO A 69 -11.91 -6.15 11.64
N ASN A 70 -12.67 -5.30 10.94
CA ASN A 70 -13.12 -3.99 11.41
C ASN A 70 -11.97 -3.00 11.72
N THR A 71 -10.82 -3.15 11.07
CA THR A 71 -9.72 -2.17 11.14
C THR A 71 -9.58 -1.38 9.84
N ALA A 72 -8.95 -0.20 9.93
CA ALA A 72 -8.76 0.66 8.78
C ALA A 72 -7.69 0.09 7.82
N LEU A 73 -7.90 0.31 6.53
CA LEU A 73 -6.93 0.07 5.47
C LEU A 73 -6.67 1.39 4.73
N LEU A 74 -5.46 1.92 4.85
CA LEU A 74 -5.03 3.10 4.10
C LEU A 74 -4.28 2.67 2.84
N GLU A 75 -4.96 2.69 1.69
CA GLU A 75 -4.28 2.46 0.41
C GLU A 75 -3.46 3.69 -0.01
N LEU A 76 -2.25 3.44 -0.51
CA LEU A 76 -1.30 4.46 -0.90
C LEU A 76 -1.16 4.55 -2.43
N SER A 77 -1.33 5.77 -2.95
CA SER A 77 -1.24 6.08 -4.39
C SER A 77 -2.06 5.13 -5.29
N PRO A 78 -3.37 4.92 -5.01
CA PRO A 78 -4.24 4.08 -5.84
C PRO A 78 -4.34 4.56 -7.29
N LEU A 79 -4.27 5.87 -7.52
CA LEU A 79 -4.32 6.49 -8.86
C LEU A 79 -2.94 6.70 -9.50
N ALA A 80 -1.87 6.09 -8.99
CA ALA A 80 -0.56 6.16 -9.64
C ALA A 80 -0.67 5.74 -11.12
N GLY A 81 -0.04 6.48 -12.02
CA GLY A 81 -0.15 6.26 -13.47
C GLY A 81 -1.31 7.01 -14.14
N TRP A 82 -2.21 7.65 -13.39
CA TRP A 82 -3.25 8.50 -13.98
C TRP A 82 -2.64 9.66 -14.80
N GLY A 83 -3.21 9.93 -15.97
CA GLY A 83 -2.69 10.91 -16.93
C GLY A 83 -1.46 10.44 -17.74
N THR A 84 -1.05 9.17 -17.60
CA THR A 84 0.05 8.56 -18.37
C THR A 84 -0.46 7.44 -19.28
N GLN A 85 0.46 6.74 -19.97
CA GLN A 85 0.13 5.51 -20.73
C GLN A 85 0.08 4.25 -19.85
N ASP A 86 0.52 4.34 -18.59
CA ASP A 86 0.48 3.21 -17.67
C ASP A 86 -0.92 3.06 -17.06
N PRO A 87 -1.38 1.83 -16.77
CA PRO A 87 -2.67 1.64 -16.10
C PRO A 87 -2.65 2.27 -14.70
N ILE A 88 -3.78 2.85 -14.28
CA ILE A 88 -3.93 3.37 -12.92
C ILE A 88 -3.69 2.27 -11.88
N GLY A 89 -3.07 2.63 -10.76
CA GLY A 89 -2.62 1.69 -9.73
C GLY A 89 -1.33 0.94 -10.09
N VAL A 90 -0.89 0.99 -11.36
CA VAL A 90 0.38 0.45 -11.88
C VAL A 90 0.67 -1.00 -11.47
N GLY A 91 -0.38 -1.83 -11.44
CA GLY A 91 -0.23 -3.27 -11.23
C GLY A 91 0.29 -3.66 -9.84
N THR A 92 0.16 -2.79 -8.85
CA THR A 92 0.57 -3.11 -7.47
C THR A 92 -0.31 -2.42 -6.44
N PHE A 93 -0.63 -3.17 -5.39
CA PHE A 93 -1.24 -2.65 -4.17
C PHE A 93 -0.14 -2.27 -3.19
N ASN A 94 -0.22 -1.06 -2.61
CA ASN A 94 0.59 -0.61 -1.49
C ASN A 94 -0.35 0.03 -0.47
N GLY A 95 -0.23 -0.31 0.81
CA GLY A 95 -1.09 0.25 1.84
C GLY A 95 -0.58 0.02 3.25
N ILE A 96 -1.28 0.58 4.22
CA ILE A 96 -1.07 0.37 5.65
C ILE A 96 -2.34 -0.26 6.21
N GLY A 97 -2.21 -1.41 6.87
CA GLY A 97 -3.31 -2.11 7.51
C GLY A 97 -2.91 -2.63 8.88
N VAL A 98 -3.88 -3.03 9.69
CA VAL A 98 -3.63 -3.61 11.01
C VAL A 98 -3.63 -5.13 10.90
N ILE A 99 -2.60 -5.78 11.43
CA ILE A 99 -2.45 -7.23 11.47
C ILE A 99 -2.04 -7.63 12.89
N GLU A 100 -2.86 -8.42 13.57
CA GLU A 100 -2.64 -8.83 14.96
C GLU A 100 -2.37 -7.62 15.89
N GLY A 101 -3.12 -6.54 15.69
CA GLY A 101 -2.99 -5.28 16.44
C GLY A 101 -1.79 -4.41 16.04
N VAL A 102 -1.04 -4.78 15.00
CA VAL A 102 0.16 -4.06 14.54
C VAL A 102 -0.11 -3.36 13.22
N GLU A 103 0.21 -2.06 13.12
CA GLU A 103 0.21 -1.34 11.85
C GLU A 103 1.37 -1.83 10.97
N CYS A 104 1.04 -2.44 9.85
CA CYS A 104 1.99 -3.01 8.91
C CYS A 104 1.89 -2.31 7.56
N GLY A 105 3.05 -2.10 6.91
CA GLY A 105 3.09 -1.76 5.50
C GLY A 105 2.86 -3.04 4.69
N ILE A 106 1.90 -3.01 3.77
CA ILE A 106 1.54 -4.16 2.94
C ILE A 106 1.75 -3.78 1.47
N ALA A 107 2.53 -4.58 0.75
CA ALA A 107 2.67 -4.49 -0.70
C ALA A 107 2.35 -5.82 -1.37
N GLY A 108 1.77 -5.76 -2.56
CA GLY A 108 1.51 -6.94 -3.37
C GLY A 108 1.34 -6.61 -4.84
N SER A 109 1.67 -7.58 -5.69
CA SER A 109 1.55 -7.42 -7.14
C SER A 109 0.16 -7.83 -7.62
N ASP A 110 -0.40 -7.08 -8.57
CA ASP A 110 -1.62 -7.46 -9.25
C ASP A 110 -1.29 -8.23 -10.54
N MET A 111 -1.48 -9.55 -10.49
CA MET A 111 -1.21 -10.44 -11.62
C MET A 111 -2.15 -10.24 -12.81
N THR A 112 -3.28 -9.55 -12.60
CA THR A 112 -4.21 -9.24 -13.70
C THR A 112 -3.65 -8.11 -14.59
N VAL A 113 -2.68 -7.35 -14.11
CA VAL A 113 -2.01 -6.27 -14.84
C VAL A 113 -0.66 -6.78 -15.33
N ARG A 114 -0.57 -7.07 -16.63
CA ARG A 114 0.67 -7.54 -17.30
C ARG A 114 1.39 -8.71 -16.57
N GLY A 115 0.63 -9.59 -15.90
CA GLY A 115 1.22 -10.71 -15.15
C GLY A 115 2.09 -10.27 -13.96
N GLY A 116 1.82 -9.10 -13.38
CA GLY A 116 2.59 -8.56 -12.26
C GLY A 116 3.98 -8.04 -12.65
N ALA A 117 4.23 -7.79 -13.94
CA ALA A 117 5.48 -7.22 -14.41
C ALA A 117 5.56 -5.72 -14.07
N GLY A 118 6.58 -5.33 -13.29
CA GLY A 118 6.76 -3.95 -12.86
C GLY A 118 7.32 -3.05 -13.97
N ASN A 119 6.71 -1.87 -14.15
CA ASN A 119 7.19 -0.80 -15.04
C ASN A 119 7.87 0.33 -14.21
N PRO A 120 8.49 1.36 -14.83
CA PRO A 120 9.12 2.46 -14.10
C PRO A 120 8.19 3.17 -13.10
N THR A 121 6.92 3.37 -13.45
CA THR A 121 5.94 4.00 -12.57
C THR A 121 5.59 3.11 -11.37
N THR A 122 5.61 1.79 -11.55
CA THR A 122 5.50 0.78 -10.47
C THR A 122 6.63 0.98 -9.47
N TRP A 123 7.86 1.15 -9.96
CA TRP A 123 9.02 1.34 -9.07
C TRP A 123 9.03 2.67 -8.35
N ASN A 124 8.54 3.75 -8.97
CA ASN A 124 8.33 5.01 -8.25
C ASN A 124 7.32 4.86 -7.10
N LYS A 125 6.22 4.14 -7.35
CA LYS A 125 5.21 3.83 -6.31
C LYS A 125 5.79 2.94 -5.21
N GLN A 126 6.59 1.94 -5.55
CA GLN A 126 7.26 1.06 -4.59
C GLN A 126 8.30 1.81 -3.76
N LYS A 127 9.18 2.59 -4.38
CA LYS A 127 10.17 3.40 -3.67
C LYS A 127 9.53 4.31 -2.63
N ARG A 128 8.46 5.02 -3.00
CA ARG A 128 7.71 5.87 -2.07
C ARG A 128 7.10 5.07 -0.92
N PHE A 129 6.60 3.88 -1.19
CA PHE A 129 6.05 3.00 -0.16
C PHE A 129 7.14 2.52 0.83
N PHE A 130 8.30 2.11 0.34
CA PHE A 130 9.43 1.73 1.20
C PHE A 130 9.95 2.90 2.05
N GLU A 131 9.94 4.12 1.52
CA GLU A 131 10.22 5.33 2.31
C GLU A 131 9.24 5.48 3.48
N ILE A 132 7.93 5.35 3.23
CA ILE A 132 6.89 5.43 4.26
C ILE A 132 7.08 4.34 5.32
N VAL A 133 7.32 3.11 4.89
CA VAL A 133 7.57 1.96 5.79
C VAL A 133 8.78 2.21 6.69
N ARG A 134 9.89 2.69 6.11
CA ARG A 134 11.12 3.02 6.83
C ARG A 134 10.92 4.15 7.82
N GLU A 135 10.30 5.25 7.39
CA GLU A 135 10.12 6.46 8.20
C GLU A 135 9.17 6.25 9.37
N ASN A 136 8.13 5.43 9.18
CA ASN A 136 7.12 5.17 10.21
C ASN A 136 7.38 3.87 10.99
N ARG A 137 8.50 3.18 10.72
CA ARG A 137 8.91 1.93 11.39
C ARG A 137 7.77 0.89 11.36
N LEU A 138 7.25 0.61 10.18
CA LEU A 138 6.17 -0.35 9.97
C LEU A 138 6.75 -1.72 9.59
N PRO A 139 6.40 -2.83 10.27
CA PRO A 139 6.67 -4.17 9.76
C PRO A 139 6.17 -4.30 8.31
N LEU A 140 7.01 -4.87 7.45
CA LEU A 140 6.76 -4.94 6.02
C LEU A 140 6.22 -6.32 5.63
N ILE A 141 5.05 -6.36 4.98
CA ILE A 141 4.44 -7.58 4.46
C ILE A 141 4.42 -7.52 2.94
N LEU A 142 5.05 -8.50 2.30
CA LEU A 142 5.18 -8.62 0.86
C LEU A 142 4.36 -9.82 0.38
N LEU A 143 3.20 -9.56 -0.22
CA LEU A 143 2.34 -10.55 -0.86
C LEU A 143 2.84 -10.78 -2.29
N ASN A 144 3.92 -11.55 -2.41
CA ASN A 144 4.74 -11.54 -3.60
C ASN A 144 4.26 -12.55 -4.65
N GLU A 145 4.13 -12.05 -5.87
CA GLU A 145 3.83 -12.82 -7.07
C GLU A 145 4.23 -11.96 -8.28
N SER A 146 5.26 -12.33 -9.05
CA SER A 146 5.68 -11.49 -10.17
C SER A 146 6.35 -12.26 -11.29
N ALA A 147 5.99 -11.92 -12.52
CA ALA A 147 6.70 -12.35 -13.72
C ALA A 147 8.03 -11.60 -13.94
N GLY A 148 8.37 -10.61 -13.10
CA GLY A 148 9.61 -9.84 -13.18
C GLY A 148 9.38 -8.39 -13.65
N ALA A 149 10.21 -7.91 -14.57
CA ALA A 149 10.18 -6.54 -15.07
C ALA A 149 9.52 -6.42 -16.46
N ASP A 150 8.99 -5.24 -16.77
CA ASP A 150 8.53 -4.89 -18.12
C ASP A 150 9.73 -4.78 -19.07
N LEU A 151 10.09 -5.90 -19.71
CA LEU A 151 11.31 -6.04 -20.52
C LEU A 151 11.50 -4.96 -21.60
N PRO A 152 10.47 -4.50 -22.35
CA PRO A 152 10.62 -3.39 -23.29
C PRO A 152 11.12 -2.09 -22.65
N ARG A 153 10.88 -1.90 -21.35
CA ARG A 153 11.29 -0.72 -20.56
C ARG A 153 12.41 -1.03 -19.57
N GLN A 154 13.13 -2.15 -19.75
CA GLN A 154 14.11 -2.64 -18.78
C GLN A 154 15.23 -1.65 -18.42
N ALA A 155 15.64 -0.79 -19.37
CA ALA A 155 16.73 0.17 -19.15
C ALA A 155 16.36 1.20 -18.08
N ASP A 156 15.07 1.52 -17.97
CA ASP A 156 14.51 2.45 -16.98
C ASP A 156 14.17 1.75 -15.65
N ILE A 157 14.42 0.45 -15.55
CA ILE A 157 14.00 -0.40 -14.43
C ILE A 157 15.20 -1.03 -13.73
N PHE A 158 16.14 -1.62 -14.47
CA PHE A 158 17.07 -2.62 -13.94
C PHE A 158 17.89 -2.10 -12.73
N VAL A 159 18.47 -0.91 -12.84
CA VAL A 159 19.27 -0.30 -11.76
C VAL A 159 18.39 0.02 -10.55
N TYR A 160 17.20 0.60 -10.79
CA TYR A 160 16.28 1.01 -9.73
C TYR A 160 15.60 -0.18 -9.04
N GLY A 161 15.33 -1.27 -9.76
CA GLY A 161 14.77 -2.49 -9.20
C GLY A 161 15.68 -3.11 -8.13
N GLY A 162 17.00 -2.96 -8.27
CA GLY A 162 17.96 -3.39 -7.25
C GLY A 162 17.87 -2.60 -5.94
N GLU A 163 17.34 -1.37 -5.95
CA GLU A 163 17.16 -0.56 -4.75
C GLU A 163 16.19 -1.21 -3.77
N GLN A 164 15.16 -1.91 -4.25
CA GLN A 164 14.20 -2.60 -3.39
C GLN A 164 14.87 -3.63 -2.48
N PHE A 165 15.86 -4.37 -2.99
CA PHE A 165 16.62 -5.36 -2.24
C PHE A 165 17.50 -4.71 -1.17
N ARG A 166 18.15 -3.60 -1.53
CA ARG A 166 18.87 -2.75 -0.56
C ARG A 166 17.91 -2.28 0.53
N ASP A 167 16.72 -1.82 0.16
CA ASP A 167 15.77 -1.25 1.12
C ASP A 167 15.24 -2.32 2.09
N ILE A 168 14.92 -3.54 1.63
CA ILE A 168 14.58 -4.67 2.51
C ILE A 168 15.71 -4.94 3.52
N THR A 169 16.96 -5.03 3.05
CA THR A 169 18.10 -5.31 3.95
C THR A 169 18.40 -4.14 4.91
N GLN A 170 18.13 -2.88 4.52
CA GLN A 170 18.23 -1.75 5.44
C GLN A 170 17.12 -1.78 6.50
N LEU A 171 15.89 -2.18 6.15
CA LEU A 171 14.81 -2.37 7.12
C LEU A 171 15.19 -3.42 8.16
N SER A 172 15.70 -4.57 7.71
CA SER A 172 16.19 -5.63 8.60
C SER A 172 17.29 -5.12 9.54
N LYS A 173 18.28 -4.38 9.02
CA LYS A 173 19.32 -3.72 9.84
C LYS A 173 18.75 -2.75 10.88
N MET A 174 17.65 -2.06 10.58
CA MET A 174 16.95 -1.16 11.49
C MET A 174 16.06 -1.89 12.51
N GLY A 175 15.97 -3.22 12.43
CA GLY A 175 15.06 -4.02 13.24
C GLY A 175 13.59 -3.85 12.85
N ILE A 176 13.32 -3.47 11.59
CA ILE A 176 11.99 -3.45 10.98
C ILE A 176 11.83 -4.75 10.20
N PRO A 177 11.02 -5.71 10.70
CA PRO A 177 10.95 -7.03 10.12
C PRO A 177 10.20 -7.02 8.78
N SER A 178 10.66 -7.87 7.88
CA SER A 178 10.09 -8.11 6.56
C SER A 178 9.59 -9.55 6.44
N ILE A 179 8.35 -9.71 5.97
CA ILE A 179 7.67 -10.99 5.84
C ILE A 179 7.21 -11.12 4.39
N CYS A 180 7.79 -12.07 3.66
CA CYS A 180 7.41 -12.38 2.29
C CYS A 180 6.54 -13.63 2.23
N VAL A 181 5.37 -13.53 1.61
CA VAL A 181 4.51 -14.67 1.29
C VAL A 181 4.52 -14.87 -0.23
N ALA A 182 5.14 -15.96 -0.69
CA ALA A 182 5.24 -16.33 -2.09
C ALA A 182 3.98 -17.06 -2.56
N PHE A 183 3.06 -16.34 -3.20
CA PHE A 183 1.81 -16.88 -3.74
C PHE A 183 1.94 -17.44 -5.15
N GLY A 184 3.07 -17.22 -5.82
CA GLY A 184 3.33 -17.68 -7.18
C GLY A 184 4.79 -17.50 -7.57
N PRO A 185 5.09 -17.20 -8.84
CA PRO A 185 6.47 -17.12 -9.30
C PRO A 185 7.21 -15.90 -8.72
N ASN A 186 8.48 -16.13 -8.38
CA ASN A 186 9.47 -15.13 -7.95
C ASN A 186 10.71 -15.30 -8.84
N THR A 187 10.66 -14.74 -10.05
CA THR A 187 11.67 -15.01 -11.09
C THR A 187 12.78 -13.97 -11.12
N ALA A 188 14.02 -14.41 -11.35
CA ALA A 188 15.19 -13.57 -11.54
C ALA A 188 15.41 -12.59 -10.38
N GLY A 189 15.34 -11.29 -10.62
CA GLY A 189 15.42 -10.29 -9.56
C GLY A 189 14.36 -10.49 -8.47
N GLY A 190 13.15 -10.92 -8.84
CA GLY A 190 12.07 -11.17 -7.89
C GLY A 190 12.39 -12.26 -6.87
N ALA A 191 13.31 -13.18 -7.16
CA ALA A 191 13.74 -14.22 -6.22
C ALA A 191 14.50 -13.65 -5.00
N TYR A 192 15.06 -12.45 -5.11
CA TYR A 192 15.70 -11.78 -3.98
C TYR A 192 14.70 -11.20 -2.97
N ILE A 193 13.42 -11.05 -3.33
CA ILE A 193 12.39 -10.61 -2.37
C ILE A 193 12.25 -11.62 -1.22
N PRO A 194 11.95 -12.92 -1.46
CA PRO A 194 12.03 -13.90 -0.39
C PRO A 194 13.47 -14.05 0.12
N GLY A 195 14.47 -14.07 -0.77
CA GLY A 195 15.87 -14.29 -0.37
C GLY A 195 16.49 -13.23 0.55
N MET A 196 15.87 -12.06 0.69
CA MET A 196 16.32 -10.99 1.59
C MET A 196 15.31 -10.62 2.67
N SER A 197 14.13 -11.27 2.68
CA SER A 197 13.15 -11.05 3.75
C SER A 197 13.55 -11.78 5.03
N ASP A 198 13.17 -11.26 6.19
CA ASP A 198 13.49 -11.88 7.48
C ASP A 198 12.69 -13.17 7.73
N TYR A 199 11.47 -13.23 7.18
CA TYR A 199 10.63 -14.43 7.19
C TYR A 199 10.02 -14.68 5.83
N THR A 200 9.99 -15.95 5.42
CA THR A 200 9.47 -16.36 4.12
C THR A 200 8.48 -17.51 4.24
N VAL A 201 7.35 -17.36 3.56
CA VAL A 201 6.28 -18.35 3.52
C VAL A 201 6.01 -18.72 2.06
N PHE A 202 6.20 -19.98 1.68
CA PHE A 202 5.91 -20.44 0.32
C PHE A 202 4.62 -21.26 0.30
N VAL A 203 3.71 -20.91 -0.61
CA VAL A 203 2.47 -21.68 -0.82
C VAL A 203 2.78 -22.90 -1.68
N LYS A 204 2.46 -24.09 -1.16
CA LYS A 204 2.68 -25.38 -1.82
C LYS A 204 2.08 -25.41 -3.23
N GLU A 205 2.81 -25.99 -4.19
CA GLU A 205 2.40 -26.16 -5.60
C GLU A 205 2.04 -24.84 -6.31
N ARG A 206 2.48 -23.70 -5.77
CA ARG A 206 2.21 -22.37 -6.33
C ARG A 206 3.43 -21.46 -6.23
N GLY A 207 3.93 -21.26 -5.01
CA GLY A 207 5.06 -20.40 -4.72
C GLY A 207 6.34 -21.01 -5.28
N THR A 208 6.97 -20.32 -6.23
CA THR A 208 8.24 -20.75 -6.82
C THR A 208 9.26 -19.62 -6.79
N ALA A 209 10.55 -19.95 -6.68
CA ALA A 209 11.62 -18.97 -6.80
C ALA A 209 12.82 -19.54 -7.58
N TYR A 210 13.35 -18.75 -8.51
CA TYR A 210 14.53 -19.15 -9.28
C TYR A 210 15.17 -17.93 -9.96
N LEU A 211 16.49 -17.93 -10.08
CA LEU A 211 17.22 -16.87 -10.79
C LEU A 211 17.01 -16.93 -12.32
N GLY A 212 16.73 -18.12 -12.84
CA GLY A 212 16.36 -18.37 -14.21
C GLY A 212 15.27 -19.43 -14.26
N GLY A 213 14.11 -19.11 -14.84
CA GLY A 213 13.01 -20.08 -14.94
C GLY A 213 13.25 -21.17 -15.98
N PRO A 214 12.34 -22.15 -16.08
CA PRO A 214 12.47 -23.28 -17.00
C PRO A 214 12.84 -22.91 -18.45
N PRO A 215 12.26 -21.86 -19.07
CA PRO A 215 12.66 -21.48 -20.42
C PRO A 215 14.14 -21.07 -20.53
N LEU A 216 14.67 -20.39 -19.50
CA LEU A 216 16.07 -19.95 -19.48
C LEU A 216 17.02 -21.12 -19.25
N VAL A 217 16.66 -22.05 -18.35
CA VAL A 217 17.41 -23.29 -18.11
C VAL A 217 17.50 -24.13 -19.40
N LYS A 218 16.35 -24.30 -20.08
CA LYS A 218 16.30 -25.01 -21.36
C LYS A 218 17.18 -24.34 -22.42
N MET A 219 17.14 -23.03 -22.55
CA MET A 219 17.97 -22.33 -23.53
C MET A 219 19.46 -22.35 -23.19
N ALA A 220 19.82 -22.27 -21.91
CA ALA A 220 21.21 -22.14 -21.48
C ALA A 220 21.97 -23.47 -21.52
N ILE A 221 21.33 -24.57 -21.08
CA ILE A 221 22.00 -25.87 -20.88
C ILE A 221 21.22 -27.05 -21.47
N ASN A 222 20.13 -26.81 -22.20
CA ASN A 222 19.29 -27.83 -22.84
C ASN A 222 18.59 -28.83 -21.88
N GLU A 223 18.45 -28.46 -20.62
CA GLU A 223 17.73 -29.25 -19.61
C GLU A 223 16.23 -28.95 -19.63
N ASP A 224 15.40 -30.00 -19.65
CA ASP A 224 13.95 -29.90 -19.51
C ASP A 224 13.58 -30.11 -18.03
N VAL A 225 13.11 -29.06 -17.39
CA VAL A 225 12.68 -29.06 -15.98
C VAL A 225 11.40 -28.23 -15.84
N ASP A 226 10.50 -28.59 -14.95
CA ASP A 226 9.31 -27.78 -14.64
C ASP A 226 9.56 -26.79 -13.50
N GLU A 227 8.63 -25.86 -13.26
CA GLU A 227 8.77 -24.81 -12.24
C GLU A 227 8.87 -25.38 -10.81
N GLU A 228 8.12 -26.45 -10.50
CA GLU A 228 8.07 -27.04 -9.15
C GLU A 228 9.36 -27.81 -8.84
N THR A 229 9.86 -28.57 -9.81
CA THR A 229 11.12 -29.31 -9.70
C THR A 229 12.31 -28.36 -9.61
N LEU A 230 12.30 -27.27 -10.39
CA LEU A 230 13.38 -26.29 -10.43
C LEU A 230 13.47 -25.44 -9.16
N GLY A 231 12.32 -24.99 -8.64
CA GLY A 231 12.27 -23.95 -7.61
C GLY A 231 10.97 -23.92 -6.82
N GLY A 232 10.32 -25.06 -6.64
CA GLY A 232 9.04 -25.18 -5.95
C GLY A 232 9.12 -24.95 -4.44
N ALA A 233 7.95 -24.74 -3.84
CA ALA A 233 7.79 -24.48 -2.42
C ALA A 233 8.36 -25.60 -1.54
N GLU A 234 8.14 -26.86 -1.92
CA GLU A 234 8.66 -28.00 -1.15
C GLU A 234 10.19 -28.10 -1.23
N MET A 235 10.77 -27.86 -2.41
CA MET A 235 12.22 -27.86 -2.60
C MET A 235 12.86 -26.78 -1.73
N HIS A 236 12.33 -25.55 -1.76
CA HIS A 236 12.85 -24.46 -0.94
C HIS A 236 12.68 -24.68 0.57
N SER A 237 11.60 -25.34 0.99
CA SER A 237 11.32 -25.61 2.40
C SER A 237 12.11 -26.79 2.98
N ARG A 238 12.53 -27.75 2.13
CA ARG A 238 13.18 -29.00 2.58
C ARG A 238 14.66 -29.09 2.24
N THR A 239 15.09 -28.42 1.18
CA THR A 239 16.42 -28.60 0.61
C THR A 239 17.24 -27.32 0.66
N SER A 240 16.76 -26.23 0.05
CA SER A 240 17.57 -25.01 -0.05
C SER A 240 17.53 -24.15 1.22
N GLY A 241 16.45 -24.23 2.00
CA GLY A 241 16.21 -23.35 3.15
C GLY A 241 15.87 -21.91 2.78
N LEU A 242 15.42 -21.65 1.54
CA LEU A 242 14.95 -20.32 1.14
C LEU A 242 13.56 -20.01 1.71
N SER A 243 12.79 -21.06 2.02
CA SER A 243 11.45 -20.95 2.61
C SER A 243 11.51 -21.40 4.06
N ASP A 244 11.10 -20.53 4.98
CA ASP A 244 11.03 -20.83 6.40
C ASP A 244 9.75 -21.62 6.76
N TYR A 245 8.66 -21.34 6.03
CA TYR A 245 7.35 -21.96 6.25
C TYR A 245 6.74 -22.45 4.94
N LEU A 246 6.26 -23.70 4.94
CA LEU A 246 5.48 -24.27 3.85
C LEU A 246 3.98 -24.15 4.16
N ALA A 247 3.27 -23.30 3.43
CA ALA A 247 1.82 -23.13 3.53
C ALA A 247 1.09 -24.11 2.60
N MET A 248 -0.05 -24.64 3.02
CA MET A 248 -0.82 -25.61 2.22
C MET A 248 -1.64 -24.95 1.10
N ASP A 249 -2.11 -23.72 1.33
CA ASP A 249 -2.84 -22.90 0.37
C ASP A 249 -2.63 -21.40 0.66
N GLU A 250 -3.31 -20.52 -0.07
CA GLU A 250 -3.16 -19.06 0.12
C GLU A 250 -3.67 -18.59 1.48
N MET A 251 -4.77 -19.16 1.99
CA MET A 251 -5.32 -18.79 3.28
C MET A 251 -4.42 -19.25 4.43
N ASP A 252 -3.82 -20.43 4.30
CA ASP A 252 -2.81 -20.93 5.23
C ASP A 252 -1.54 -20.05 5.22
N GLY A 253 -1.14 -19.57 4.03
CA GLY A 253 -0.02 -18.62 3.90
C GLY A 253 -0.30 -17.30 4.62
N LEU A 254 -1.50 -16.75 4.46
CA LEU A 254 -1.95 -15.55 5.18
C LEU A 254 -2.04 -15.80 6.69
N ARG A 255 -2.56 -16.95 7.12
CA ARG A 255 -2.61 -17.37 8.53
C ARG A 255 -1.22 -17.42 9.15
N ILE A 256 -0.23 -17.96 8.45
CA ILE A 256 1.17 -18.01 8.91
C ILE A 256 1.76 -16.59 8.99
N ALA A 257 1.52 -15.74 7.98
CA ALA A 257 1.97 -14.35 8.01
C ALA A 257 1.44 -13.59 9.25
N ARG A 258 0.15 -13.75 9.57
CA ARG A 258 -0.44 -13.22 10.80
C ARG A 258 0.26 -13.77 12.05
N GLN A 259 0.50 -15.08 12.12
CA GLN A 259 1.21 -15.69 13.25
C GLN A 259 2.62 -15.12 13.44
N ILE A 260 3.36 -14.88 12.35
CA ILE A 260 4.68 -14.25 12.43
C ILE A 260 4.55 -12.84 13.04
N VAL A 261 3.60 -12.02 12.55
CA VAL A 261 3.36 -10.67 13.09
C VAL A 261 3.04 -10.71 14.58
N ARG A 262 2.20 -11.65 15.02
CA ARG A 262 1.87 -11.86 16.43
C ARG A 262 3.11 -12.16 17.29
N HIS A 263 4.07 -12.92 16.77
CA HIS A 263 5.29 -13.27 17.49
C HIS A 263 6.35 -12.16 17.50
N LEU A 264 6.18 -11.09 16.72
CA LEU A 264 7.11 -9.95 16.75
C LEU A 264 7.07 -9.18 18.08
N GLU A 265 5.99 -9.33 18.86
CA GLU A 265 5.73 -8.55 20.07
C GLU A 265 5.95 -7.05 19.85
N TRP A 266 5.50 -6.55 18.69
CA TRP A 266 5.88 -5.25 18.17
C TRP A 266 5.41 -4.11 19.07
N LYS A 267 6.32 -3.18 19.38
CA LYS A 267 6.03 -1.98 20.18
C LYS A 267 6.32 -0.72 19.36
N LYS A 268 5.35 0.20 19.36
CA LYS A 268 5.54 1.56 18.85
C LYS A 268 6.53 2.30 19.75
N LEU A 269 7.42 3.08 19.15
CA LEU A 269 8.46 3.82 19.88
C LEU A 269 8.02 5.24 20.29
N GLY A 270 7.07 5.83 19.56
CA GLY A 270 6.56 7.17 19.82
C GLY A 270 5.58 7.20 20.99
N PRO A 271 5.38 8.38 21.63
CA PRO A 271 4.29 8.56 22.56
C PRO A 271 2.95 8.33 21.84
N GLY A 272 2.02 7.65 22.50
CA GLY A 272 0.63 7.59 22.03
C GLY A 272 -0.08 8.94 22.20
N PRO A 273 -1.31 9.08 21.67
CA PRO A 273 -2.16 10.23 21.94
C PRO A 273 -2.32 10.45 23.45
N THR A 274 -2.19 11.69 23.89
CA THR A 274 -2.23 12.07 25.34
C THR A 274 -3.50 12.81 25.73
N ALA A 275 -4.30 13.26 24.77
CA ALA A 275 -5.55 13.98 24.97
C ALA A 275 -6.76 13.16 24.46
N PRO A 276 -7.99 13.48 24.90
CA PRO A 276 -9.20 12.86 24.36
C PRO A 276 -9.37 13.17 22.87
N ALA A 277 -9.68 12.14 22.08
CA ALA A 277 -10.06 12.27 20.68
C ALA A 277 -11.54 12.67 20.58
N ASP A 278 -11.86 13.89 21.03
CA ASP A 278 -13.22 14.43 20.94
C ASP A 278 -13.56 14.70 19.47
N ASP A 279 -14.72 14.26 19.02
CA ASP A 279 -15.18 14.58 17.67
C ASP A 279 -15.19 16.10 17.43
N PRO A 280 -14.87 16.57 16.20
CA PRO A 280 -15.03 17.97 15.84
C PRO A 280 -16.48 18.43 16.08
N LEU A 281 -16.66 19.70 16.48
CA LEU A 281 -17.98 20.28 16.75
C LEU A 281 -18.81 20.53 15.47
N TYR A 282 -18.16 20.49 14.31
CA TYR A 282 -18.78 20.69 13.00
C TYR A 282 -18.56 19.43 12.16
N ASP A 283 -19.56 19.07 11.36
CA ASP A 283 -19.54 17.83 10.58
C ASP A 283 -18.38 17.84 9.56
N PRO A 284 -17.45 16.87 9.59
CA PRO A 284 -16.39 16.74 8.59
C PRO A 284 -16.90 16.65 7.15
N ALA A 285 -18.14 16.19 6.92
CA ALA A 285 -18.75 16.18 5.59
C ALA A 285 -18.92 17.59 5.00
N GLU A 286 -18.94 18.63 5.84
CA GLU A 286 -19.05 20.02 5.39
C GLU A 286 -17.77 20.54 4.72
N LEU A 287 -16.63 19.83 4.84
CA LEU A 287 -15.34 20.22 4.26
C LEU A 287 -15.42 20.50 2.75
N LEU A 288 -16.25 19.74 2.03
CA LEU A 288 -16.44 19.92 0.58
C LEU A 288 -17.06 21.28 0.23
N GLY A 289 -17.83 21.89 1.13
CA GLY A 289 -18.38 23.23 0.94
C GLY A 289 -17.54 24.35 1.56
N CYS A 290 -16.49 24.02 2.34
CA CYS A 290 -15.61 25.01 2.96
C CYS A 290 -14.63 25.64 1.97
N ALA A 291 -14.00 24.82 1.13
CA ALA A 291 -13.06 25.30 0.13
C ALA A 291 -13.79 25.73 -1.15
N MET A 292 -13.44 26.89 -1.68
CA MET A 292 -14.00 27.37 -2.94
C MET A 292 -13.48 26.51 -4.10
N ALA A 293 -14.38 26.06 -4.97
CA ALA A 293 -14.02 25.32 -6.17
C ALA A 293 -13.09 26.11 -7.10
N ASN A 294 -13.34 27.42 -7.18
CA ASN A 294 -12.43 28.35 -7.82
C ASN A 294 -11.26 28.67 -6.89
N VAL A 295 -10.11 28.04 -7.17
CA VAL A 295 -8.84 28.20 -6.42
C VAL A 295 -8.31 29.64 -6.30
N ARG A 296 -8.88 30.60 -7.04
CA ARG A 296 -8.53 32.02 -6.94
C ARG A 296 -9.28 32.76 -5.85
N ILE A 297 -10.36 32.17 -5.32
CA ILE A 297 -11.17 32.79 -4.28
C ILE A 297 -10.62 32.36 -2.91
N PRO A 298 -10.16 33.30 -2.07
CA PRO A 298 -9.65 32.97 -0.74
C PRO A 298 -10.81 32.54 0.17
N PHE A 299 -10.49 31.69 1.15
CA PHE A 299 -11.39 31.31 2.24
C PHE A 299 -10.59 31.26 3.56
N ASP A 300 -11.28 31.25 4.70
CA ASP A 300 -10.63 31.14 6.00
C ASP A 300 -10.26 29.68 6.30
N ILE A 301 -8.95 29.38 6.37
CA ILE A 301 -8.44 28.03 6.64
C ILE A 301 -8.91 27.49 8.00
N LYS A 302 -9.29 28.37 8.95
CA LYS A 302 -9.82 27.95 10.25
C LYS A 302 -11.14 27.19 10.12
N GLU A 303 -11.87 27.35 9.01
CA GLU A 303 -13.05 26.54 8.70
C GLU A 303 -12.70 25.06 8.45
N ILE A 304 -11.51 24.79 7.91
CA ILE A 304 -11.01 23.42 7.76
C ILE A 304 -10.55 22.89 9.12
N HIS A 305 -9.78 23.68 9.87
CA HIS A 305 -9.31 23.30 11.20
C HIS A 305 -10.47 22.92 12.13
N ALA A 306 -11.58 23.67 12.09
CA ALA A 306 -12.78 23.41 12.87
C ALA A 306 -13.40 22.02 12.63
N ARG A 307 -13.16 21.41 11.46
CA ARG A 307 -13.75 20.13 11.02
C ARG A 307 -12.76 18.96 11.07
N ILE A 308 -11.51 19.20 11.45
CA ILE A 308 -10.47 18.15 11.54
C ILE A 308 -9.77 18.06 12.91
N LEU A 309 -9.82 19.11 13.73
CA LEU A 309 -9.19 19.13 15.05
C LEU A 309 -10.16 18.64 16.13
N ASP A 310 -9.62 17.93 17.12
CA ASP A 310 -10.39 17.37 18.23
C ASP A 310 -11.18 18.48 18.97
N GLY A 311 -12.50 18.31 19.08
CA GLY A 311 -13.41 19.30 19.68
C GLY A 311 -13.34 20.70 19.05
N SER A 312 -12.86 20.81 17.82
CA SER A 312 -12.64 22.08 17.09
C SER A 312 -11.79 23.08 17.87
N ARG A 313 -10.89 22.61 18.74
CA ARG A 313 -10.01 23.45 19.56
C ARG A 313 -8.76 23.84 18.77
N PHE A 314 -8.39 25.12 18.84
CA PHE A 314 -7.18 25.62 18.22
C PHE A 314 -6.62 26.82 18.98
N GLU A 315 -5.39 26.70 19.46
CA GLU A 315 -4.61 27.79 20.05
C GLU A 315 -3.81 28.49 18.95
N GLU A 316 -4.39 29.55 18.38
CA GLU A 316 -3.75 30.31 17.30
C GLU A 316 -2.49 31.05 17.78
N PHE A 317 -1.36 30.77 17.13
CA PHE A 317 -0.08 31.42 17.38
C PHE A 317 0.08 32.68 16.54
N LYS A 318 0.33 33.83 17.19
CA LYS A 318 0.47 35.16 16.56
C LYS A 318 -0.73 35.55 15.66
N PRO A 319 -1.97 35.54 16.17
CA PRO A 319 -3.16 35.85 15.37
C PRO A 319 -3.19 37.26 14.77
N LEU A 320 -2.33 38.17 15.24
CA LEU A 320 -2.26 39.58 14.79
C LEU A 320 -1.02 39.89 13.92
N TYR A 321 -0.23 38.88 13.52
CA TYR A 321 0.99 39.10 12.74
C TYR A 321 1.13 38.10 11.60
N GLY A 322 1.21 38.59 10.37
CA GLY A 322 1.36 37.72 9.21
C GLY A 322 0.13 36.86 8.95
N GLU A 323 -1.07 37.42 9.13
CA GLU A 323 -2.39 36.77 9.14
C GLU A 323 -2.72 35.89 7.90
N LYS A 324 -1.90 35.95 6.84
CA LYS A 324 -2.01 35.06 5.68
C LYS A 324 -1.47 33.65 5.93
N LEU A 325 -0.73 33.42 7.03
CA LEU A 325 -0.23 32.13 7.45
C LEU A 325 -0.75 31.84 8.87
N VAL A 326 -1.76 30.97 8.95
CA VAL A 326 -2.34 30.54 10.23
C VAL A 326 -1.48 29.41 10.81
N CYS A 327 -1.08 29.55 12.08
CA CYS A 327 -0.30 28.55 12.82
C CYS A 327 -0.88 28.39 14.22
N GLY A 328 -0.72 27.23 14.85
CA GLY A 328 -1.22 26.97 16.20
C GLY A 328 -1.12 25.51 16.61
N TRP A 329 -1.68 25.21 17.78
CA TRP A 329 -1.84 23.86 18.33
C TRP A 329 -3.31 23.49 18.43
#